data_AF-A0A3D1MCW6-F1
#
_entry.id   AF-A0A3D1MCW6-F1
#
_cell.length_a   1.000
_cell.length_b   1.000
_cell.length_c   1.000
_cell.angle_alpha   90.00
_cell.angle_beta   90.00
_cell.angle_gamma   90.00
#
_symmetry.space_group_name_H-M   'P 1'
#
loop_
_entity.id
_entity.type
_entity.pdbx_description
1 polymer ?
#
loop_
_entity_poly.entity_id
_entity_poly.type
_entity_poly.pdbx_seq_one_letter_code
_entity_poly.pdbx_strand_id
1 'polypeptide(L)'
;MQISEHDLADARQSWGDGLIKISQIFESSGIDEAKSFASSLTDNLYGFDFGPILFKPTLSGGAQTFRHDKEGTLSYFVGQNPKYPKDTGFGLK
;
A
#
# COMPACT_ATOMS: atom_id res chain seq x y z
N MET A 1 10.72 4.57 -22.80
CA MET A 1 10.07 3.26 -22.70
C MET A 1 8.58 3.49 -22.87
N GLN A 2 7.91 2.73 -23.73
CA GLN A 2 6.48 2.89 -23.96
C GLN A 2 5.74 1.88 -23.06
N ILE A 3 4.76 2.35 -22.28
CA ILE A 3 3.90 1.47 -21.48
C ILE A 3 2.83 0.88 -22.40
N SER A 4 2.67 -0.44 -22.37
CA SER A 4 1.67 -1.19 -23.14
C SER A 4 0.44 -1.55 -22.30
N GLU A 5 -0.64 -2.00 -22.96
CA GLU A 5 -1.83 -2.52 -22.28
C GLU A 5 -1.53 -3.76 -21.42
N HIS A 6 -0.53 -4.56 -21.82
CA HIS A 6 -0.07 -5.72 -21.05
C HIS A 6 0.57 -5.27 -19.74
N ASP A 7 1.47 -4.28 -19.79
CA ASP A 7 2.11 -3.71 -18.59
C ASP A 7 1.06 -3.15 -17.62
N LEU A 8 0.01 -2.50 -18.15
CA LEU A 8 -1.10 -2.00 -17.35
C LEU A 8 -1.93 -3.15 -16.73
N ALA A 9 -2.15 -4.25 -17.45
CA ALA A 9 -2.87 -5.41 -16.94
C ALA A 9 -2.09 -6.09 -15.81
N ASP A 10 -0.79 -6.29 -16.00
CA ASP A 10 0.10 -6.89 -15.01
C ASP A 10 0.21 -6.03 -13.75
N ALA A 11 0.32 -4.70 -13.90
CA ALA A 11 0.35 -3.79 -12.76
C ALA A 11 -0.95 -3.85 -11.94
N ARG A 12 -2.11 -3.89 -12.60
CA ARG A 12 -3.42 -4.03 -11.91
C ARG A 12 -3.55 -5.37 -11.21
N GLN A 13 -3.14 -6.45 -11.86
CA GLN A 13 -3.19 -7.80 -11.30
C GLN A 13 -2.27 -7.90 -10.07
N SER A 14 -1.02 -7.45 -10.19
CA SER A 14 -0.03 -7.44 -9.10
C SER A 14 -0.51 -6.63 -7.89
N TRP A 15 -1.19 -5.51 -8.13
CA TRP A 15 -1.78 -4.70 -7.06
C TRP A 15 -2.89 -5.46 -6.33
N GLY A 16 -3.82 -6.08 -7.07
CA GLY A 16 -4.90 -6.88 -6.49
C GLY A 16 -4.42 -8.11 -5.73
N ASP A 17 -3.49 -8.87 -6.32
CA ASP A 17 -2.90 -10.06 -5.70
C ASP A 17 -2.10 -9.70 -4.44
N GLY A 18 -1.37 -8.57 -4.48
CA GLY A 18 -0.66 -8.04 -3.33
C GLY A 18 -1.59 -7.75 -2.15
N LEU A 19 -2.75 -7.14 -2.40
CA LEU A 19 -3.76 -6.90 -1.36
C LEU A 19 -4.29 -8.20 -0.74
N ILE A 20 -4.67 -9.17 -1.57
CA ILE A 20 -5.18 -10.46 -1.10
C ILE A 20 -4.12 -11.14 -0.24
N LYS A 21 -2.85 -11.09 -0.67
CA LYS A 21 -1.75 -11.72 0.04
C LYS A 21 -1.43 -11.06 1.38
N ILE A 22 -1.58 -9.73 1.51
CA ILE A 22 -1.49 -9.05 2.81
C ILE A 22 -2.51 -9.64 3.79
N SER A 23 -3.77 -9.77 3.35
CA SER A 23 -4.85 -10.31 4.18
C SER A 23 -4.57 -11.76 4.60
N GLN A 24 -4.17 -12.61 3.65
CA GLN A 24 -3.82 -14.01 3.92
C GLN A 24 -2.66 -14.15 4.93
N ILE A 25 -1.60 -13.35 4.80
CA ILE A 25 -0.46 -13.38 5.73
C ILE A 25 -0.91 -12.90 7.11
N PHE A 26 -1.76 -11.87 7.17
CA PHE A 26 -2.30 -11.38 8.43
C PHE A 26 -3.09 -12.47 9.17
N GLU A 27 -3.95 -13.19 8.44
CA GLU A 27 -4.73 -14.30 9.01
C GLU A 27 -3.84 -15.48 9.44
N SER A 28 -2.81 -15.82 8.67
CA SER A 28 -1.98 -17.01 8.94
C SER A 28 -0.84 -16.79 9.92
N SER A 29 -0.28 -15.58 9.94
CA SER A 29 1.01 -15.30 10.58
C SER A 29 0.99 -14.05 11.46
N GLY A 30 -0.03 -13.20 11.34
CA GLY A 30 -0.21 -12.02 12.18
C GLY A 30 0.34 -10.74 11.55
N ILE A 31 0.30 -9.67 12.36
CA ILE A 31 0.53 -8.31 11.87
C ILE A 31 1.97 -8.04 11.43
N ASP A 32 2.95 -8.59 12.13
CA ASP A 32 4.36 -8.26 11.88
C ASP A 32 4.80 -8.77 10.50
N GLU A 33 4.40 -9.98 10.14
CA GLU A 33 4.60 -10.59 8.84
C GLU A 33 3.82 -9.87 7.75
N ALA A 34 2.56 -9.51 8.01
CA ALA A 34 1.74 -8.76 7.06
C ALA A 34 2.33 -7.38 6.76
N LYS A 35 2.83 -6.68 7.78
CA LYS A 35 3.50 -5.39 7.66
C LYS A 35 4.83 -5.50 6.91
N SER A 36 5.61 -6.55 7.17
CA SER A 36 6.85 -6.83 6.44
C SER A 36 6.58 -7.04 4.95
N PHE A 37 5.61 -7.90 4.62
CA PHE A 37 5.22 -8.14 3.23
C PHE A 37 4.64 -6.87 2.56
N ALA A 38 3.74 -6.15 3.24
CA ALA A 38 3.15 -4.91 2.72
C ALA A 38 4.22 -3.83 2.48
N SER A 39 5.25 -3.75 3.31
CA SER A 39 6.38 -2.84 3.12
C SER A 39 7.13 -3.14 1.82
N SER A 40 7.47 -4.40 1.58
CA SER A 40 8.15 -4.84 0.34
C SER A 40 7.25 -4.66 -0.89
N LEU A 41 5.96 -4.97 -0.77
CA LEU A 41 4.99 -4.72 -1.84
C LEU A 41 4.90 -3.23 -2.19
N THR A 42 4.89 -2.36 -1.18
CA THR A 42 4.82 -0.91 -1.35
C THR A 42 6.05 -0.39 -2.09
N ASP A 43 7.26 -0.91 -1.82
CA ASP A 43 8.47 -0.56 -2.58
C ASP A 43 8.36 -0.94 -4.07
N ASN A 44 7.74 -2.08 -4.37
CA ASN A 44 7.62 -2.55 -5.75
C ASN A 44 6.54 -1.81 -6.55
N LEU A 45 5.46 -1.38 -5.89
CA LEU A 45 4.31 -0.74 -6.55
C LEU A 45 4.49 0.76 -6.76
N TYR A 46 5.32 1.41 -5.94
CA TYR A 46 5.43 2.87 -5.92
C TYR A 46 6.88 3.32 -6.06
N GLY A 47 7.09 4.28 -6.95
CA GLY A 47 8.41 4.82 -7.25
C GLY A 47 8.92 5.84 -6.22
N PHE A 48 9.04 5.47 -4.94
CA PHE A 48 9.58 6.37 -3.90
C PHE A 48 10.99 6.86 -4.20
N ASP A 49 11.77 6.07 -4.94
CA ASP A 49 13.14 6.41 -5.35
C ASP A 49 13.20 7.54 -6.39
N PHE A 50 12.08 7.85 -7.05
CA PHE A 50 11.99 8.96 -8.02
C PHE A 50 11.56 10.28 -7.36
N GLY A 51 11.25 10.28 -6.07
CA GLY A 51 10.85 11.44 -5.30
C GLY A 51 9.49 11.29 -4.60
N PRO A 52 8.94 12.38 -4.04
CA PRO A 52 7.65 12.35 -3.37
C PRO A 52 6.52 11.90 -4.31
N ILE A 53 5.62 11.07 -3.80
CA ILE A 53 4.45 10.60 -4.56
C ILE A 53 3.18 11.34 -4.13
N LEU A 54 2.09 11.15 -4.88
CA LEU A 54 0.75 11.61 -4.50
C LEU A 54 -0.18 10.41 -4.35
N PHE A 55 0.09 9.58 -3.35
CA PHE A 55 -0.79 8.45 -3.04
C PHE A 55 -2.04 8.93 -2.30
N LYS A 56 -3.23 8.64 -2.84
CA LYS A 56 -4.52 9.03 -2.25
C LYS A 56 -5.27 7.82 -1.71
N PRO A 57 -5.26 7.55 -0.41
CA PRO A 57 -6.08 6.50 0.20
C PRO A 57 -7.58 6.67 -0.12
N THR A 58 -8.33 5.56 -0.14
CA THR A 58 -9.77 5.56 -0.44
C THR A 58 -10.60 6.37 0.57
N LEU A 59 -10.21 6.37 1.85
CA LEU A 59 -10.92 7.01 2.96
C LEU A 59 -10.09 8.10 3.67
N SER A 60 -9.38 8.91 2.89
CA SER A 60 -8.54 10.01 3.37
C SER A 60 -9.19 11.39 3.16
N GLY A 61 -8.75 12.39 3.92
CA GLY A 61 -9.22 13.77 3.78
C GLY A 61 -8.42 14.79 4.60
N GLY A 62 -8.67 16.07 4.36
CA GLY A 62 -7.98 17.19 5.04
C GLY A 62 -6.48 17.24 4.72
N ALA A 63 -5.66 17.58 5.71
CA ALA A 63 -4.20 17.62 5.59
C ALA A 63 -3.57 16.26 5.22
N GLN A 64 -4.33 15.18 5.42
CA GLN A 64 -3.96 13.81 5.12
C GLN A 64 -4.70 13.27 3.89
N THR A 65 -5.07 14.10 2.92
CA THR A 65 -5.67 13.60 1.67
C THR A 65 -4.66 12.79 0.85
N PHE A 66 -3.40 13.23 0.83
CA PHE A 66 -2.32 12.53 0.14
C PHE A 66 -1.28 12.02 1.14
N ARG A 67 -0.61 10.93 0.77
CA ARG A 67 0.60 10.42 1.40
C ARG A 67 1.74 10.68 0.41
N HIS A 68 2.83 11.23 0.91
CA HIS A 68 3.97 11.63 0.08
C HIS A 68 5.14 10.63 0.14
N ASP A 69 5.06 9.68 1.07
CA ASP A 69 6.15 8.76 1.39
C ASP A 69 5.63 7.33 1.65
N LYS A 70 6.60 6.43 1.85
CA LYS A 70 6.37 5.02 2.14
C LYS A 70 5.63 4.83 3.46
N GLU A 71 5.98 5.58 4.51
CA GLU A 71 5.36 5.42 5.83
C GLU A 71 3.84 5.65 5.76
N GLY A 72 3.44 6.73 5.08
CA GLY A 72 2.05 7.07 4.88
C GLY A 72 1.29 6.11 3.97
N THR A 73 1.96 5.63 2.91
CA THR A 73 1.37 4.66 1.99
C THR A 73 1.19 3.30 2.66
N LEU A 74 2.18 2.83 3.41
CA LEU A 74 2.12 1.58 4.17
C LEU A 74 1.02 1.61 5.23
N SER A 75 0.87 2.76 5.91
CA SER A 75 -0.20 2.96 6.90
C SER A 75 -1.58 2.67 6.31
N TYR A 76 -1.86 3.05 5.07
CA TYR A 76 -3.13 2.72 4.44
C TYR A 76 -3.39 1.21 4.36
N PHE A 77 -2.37 0.42 3.99
CA PHE A 77 -2.52 -1.02 3.80
C PHE A 77 -2.68 -1.78 5.12
N VAL A 78 -1.86 -1.47 6.13
CA VAL A 78 -1.78 -2.28 7.37
C VAL A 78 -2.14 -1.52 8.66
N GLY A 79 -2.39 -0.22 8.57
CA GLY A 79 -2.74 0.63 9.71
C GLY A 79 -1.63 0.74 10.74
N GLN A 80 -2.04 0.86 12.01
CA GLN A 80 -1.16 0.83 13.19
C GLN A 80 -0.04 1.88 13.17
N ASN A 81 -0.32 3.03 12.55
CA ASN A 81 0.57 4.18 12.57
C ASN A 81 -0.10 5.35 13.30
N PRO A 82 0.42 5.80 14.46
CA PRO A 82 -0.18 6.91 15.21
C PRO A 82 -0.16 8.24 14.45
N LYS A 83 0.70 8.39 13.43
CA LYS A 83 0.67 9.57 12.55
C LYS A 83 -0.56 9.59 11.64
N TYR A 84 -1.18 8.43 11.39
CA TYR A 84 -2.32 8.26 10.49
C TYR A 84 -3.44 7.45 11.17
N PRO A 85 -4.04 8.00 12.25
CA PRO A 85 -4.96 7.25 13.12
C PRO A 85 -6.26 6.81 12.44
N LYS A 86 -6.57 7.34 11.25
CA LYS A 86 -7.74 6.96 10.45
C LYS A 86 -7.47 5.76 9.54
N ASP A 87 -6.21 5.39 9.35
CA ASP A 87 -5.84 4.24 8.54
C ASP A 87 -5.94 2.98 9.41
N THR A 88 -7.00 2.20 9.20
CA THR A 88 -7.29 1.00 10.00
C THR A 88 -6.83 -0.30 9.34
N GLY A 89 -5.93 -0.23 8.35
CA GLY A 89 -5.48 -1.36 7.54
C GLY A 89 -6.49 -1.80 6.50
N PHE A 90 -6.41 -1.24 5.28
CA PHE A 90 -7.27 -1.60 4.16
C PHE A 90 -7.04 -3.05 3.69
N GLY A 91 -5.79 -3.50 3.66
CA GLY A 91 -5.42 -4.86 3.25
C GLY A 91 -5.62 -5.91 4.35
N LEU A 92 -6.10 -5.51 5.53
CA LEU A 92 -6.40 -6.41 6.66
C LEU A 92 -7.90 -6.69 6.80
N LYS A 93 -8.73 -6.24 5.85
CA LYS A 93 -10.19 -6.30 5.88
C LYS A 93 -10.76 -7.03 4.67
#